data_AF-A0A958WNK7-F1
#
_entry.id   AF-A0A958WNK7-F1
#
_cell.length_a   1.000
_cell.length_b   1.000
_cell.length_c   1.000
_cell.angle_alpha   90.00
_cell.angle_beta   90.00
_cell.angle_gamma   90.00
#
_symmetry.space_group_name_H-M   'P 1'
#
loop_
_entity.id
_entity.type
_entity.pdbx_description
1 polymer ?
#
loop_
_entity_poly.entity_id
_entity_poly.type
_entity_poly.pdbx_seq_one_letter_code
_entity_poly.pdbx_strand_id
1 'polypeptide(L)'
;MKKQQSMISAALGFVLATSCCWLPWLALALGGAAGLSVVSEGVEKYGGWLMVLGIGLVGWSGWKFFQKRKKPQLGNIVLQSLLTCPNCGFQRMETMPSDACQFFYECENCRQLLRPKPGDCCVFCSYGSVKCPPIQLGKDCCV
;
A
#
# COMPACT_ATOMS: atom_id res chain seq x y z
N MET A 1 -55.41 -31.47 -12.24
CA MET A 1 -55.28 -30.96 -10.86
C MET A 1 -53.84 -30.65 -10.41
N LYS A 2 -52.88 -30.35 -11.32
CA LYS A 2 -51.46 -30.06 -10.95
C LYS A 2 -51.07 -28.57 -10.95
N LYS A 3 -51.88 -27.68 -11.55
CA LYS A 3 -51.54 -26.24 -11.67
C LYS A 3 -51.83 -25.43 -10.40
N GLN A 4 -52.82 -25.83 -9.59
CA GLN A 4 -53.15 -25.12 -8.33
C GLN A 4 -52.15 -25.37 -7.20
N GLN A 5 -51.50 -26.53 -7.13
CA GLN A 5 -50.51 -26.82 -6.10
C GLN A 5 -49.24 -25.95 -6.23
N SER A 6 -48.90 -25.50 -7.44
CA SER A 6 -47.73 -24.66 -7.70
C SER A 6 -47.91 -23.20 -7.24
N MET A 7 -49.14 -22.67 -7.31
CA MET A 7 -49.44 -21.29 -6.89
C MET A 7 -49.44 -21.14 -5.36
N ILE A 8 -49.90 -22.16 -4.64
CA ILE A 8 -49.96 -22.15 -3.17
C ILE A 8 -48.56 -22.27 -2.56
N SER A 9 -47.67 -23.10 -3.15
CA SER A 9 -46.27 -23.20 -2.71
C SER A 9 -45.49 -21.89 -2.94
N ALA A 10 -45.81 -21.13 -3.99
CA ALA A 10 -45.18 -19.84 -4.26
C ALA A 10 -45.62 -18.77 -3.24
N ALA A 11 -46.90 -18.74 -2.87
CA ALA A 11 -47.44 -17.80 -1.88
C ALA A 11 -46.88 -18.08 -0.47
N LEU A 12 -46.85 -19.34 -0.03
CA LEU A 12 -46.27 -19.72 1.26
C LEU A 12 -44.75 -19.46 1.31
N GLY A 13 -44.04 -19.70 0.20
CA GLY A 13 -42.62 -19.38 0.08
C GLY A 13 -42.33 -17.88 0.23
N PHE A 14 -43.17 -17.02 -0.38
CA PHE A 14 -43.04 -15.56 -0.24
C PHE A 14 -43.30 -15.08 1.19
N VAL A 15 -44.31 -15.63 1.87
CA VAL A 15 -44.65 -15.26 3.26
C VAL A 15 -43.57 -15.72 4.25
N LEU A 16 -43.02 -16.92 4.06
CA LEU A 16 -41.91 -17.39 4.88
C LEU A 16 -40.63 -16.59 4.65
N ALA A 17 -40.36 -16.18 3.40
CA ALA A 17 -39.22 -15.32 3.07
C ALA A 17 -39.36 -13.90 3.66
N THR A 18 -40.56 -13.31 3.66
CA THR A 18 -40.79 -11.98 4.25
C THR A 18 -40.83 -11.99 5.77
N SER A 19 -41.18 -13.12 6.39
CA SER A 19 -41.18 -13.28 7.86
C SER A 19 -39.79 -13.04 8.47
N CYS A 20 -38.72 -13.48 7.81
CA CYS A 20 -37.34 -13.27 8.26
C CYS A 20 -36.92 -11.80 8.30
N CYS A 21 -37.64 -10.91 7.61
CA CYS A 21 -37.31 -9.48 7.53
C CYS A 21 -38.16 -8.61 8.46
N TRP A 22 -39.37 -9.05 8.84
CA TRP A 22 -40.20 -8.31 9.80
C TRP A 22 -40.02 -8.75 11.24
N LEU A 23 -39.74 -10.02 11.50
CA LEU A 23 -39.52 -10.50 12.87
C LEU A 23 -38.35 -9.80 13.58
N PRO A 24 -37.20 -9.51 12.92
CA PRO A 24 -36.12 -8.76 13.56
C PRO A 24 -36.51 -7.32 13.89
N TRP A 25 -37.27 -6.65 13.03
CA TRP A 25 -37.76 -5.29 13.28
C TRP A 25 -38.79 -5.23 14.40
N LEU A 26 -39.66 -6.25 14.50
CA LEU A 26 -40.68 -6.39 15.55
C LEU A 26 -40.03 -6.74 16.90
N ALA A 27 -38.99 -7.58 16.89
CA ALA A 27 -38.16 -7.88 18.06
C ALA A 27 -37.38 -6.65 18.56
N LEU A 28 -36.86 -5.83 17.63
CA LEU A 28 -36.22 -4.56 17.97
C LEU A 28 -37.22 -3.52 18.50
N ALA A 29 -38.42 -3.45 17.95
CA ALA A 29 -39.47 -2.54 18.42
C ALA A 29 -40.01 -2.91 19.81
N LEU A 30 -40.16 -4.20 20.11
CA LEU A 30 -40.61 -4.68 21.42
C LEU A 30 -39.47 -4.70 22.46
N GLY A 31 -38.24 -4.98 22.04
CA GLY A 31 -37.06 -5.02 22.91
C GLY A 31 -36.42 -3.66 23.21
N GLY A 32 -36.60 -2.67 22.33
CA GLY A 32 -35.98 -1.34 22.45
C GLY A 32 -36.51 -0.50 23.62
N ALA A 33 -37.78 -0.69 24.03
CA ALA A 33 -38.39 0.09 25.10
C ALA A 33 -37.86 -0.27 26.50
N ALA A 34 -37.40 -1.50 26.73
CA ALA A 34 -36.93 -1.96 28.03
C ALA A 34 -35.41 -1.84 28.22
N GLY A 35 -34.62 -1.73 27.14
CA GLY A 35 -33.15 -1.69 27.21
C GLY A 35 -32.55 -0.29 27.48
N LEU A 36 -33.29 0.78 27.17
CA LEU A 36 -32.77 2.15 27.25
C LEU A 36 -32.61 2.69 28.68
N SER A 37 -33.32 2.13 29.66
CA SER A 37 -33.23 2.57 31.06
C SER A 37 -32.03 2.00 31.82
N VAL A 38 -31.33 0.98 31.30
CA VAL A 38 -30.15 0.38 31.95
C VAL A 38 -28.83 0.99 31.45
N VAL A 39 -28.83 1.67 30.29
CA VAL A 39 -27.62 2.25 29.69
C VAL A 39 -27.33 3.67 30.19
N SER A 40 -28.29 4.39 30.79
CA SER A 40 -28.12 5.80 31.16
C SER A 40 -27.12 6.03 32.31
N GLU A 41 -27.05 5.15 33.31
CA GLU A 41 -26.14 5.31 34.46
C GLU A 41 -24.68 4.92 34.15
N GLY A 42 -24.47 4.11 33.10
CA GLY A 42 -23.12 3.68 32.68
C GLY A 42 -22.41 4.65 31.75
N VAL A 43 -23.16 5.41 30.95
CA VAL A 43 -22.60 6.27 29.89
C VAL A 43 -22.06 7.61 30.42
N GLU A 44 -22.67 8.22 31.44
CA GLU A 44 -22.12 9.47 32.01
C GLU A 44 -20.80 9.25 32.76
N LYS A 45 -20.63 8.10 33.42
CA LYS A 45 -19.41 7.79 34.17
C LYS A 45 -18.20 7.52 33.28
N TYR A 46 -18.41 6.93 32.09
CA TYR A 46 -17.35 6.53 31.17
C TYR A 46 -17.27 7.37 29.89
N GLY A 47 -18.23 8.27 29.62
CA GLY A 47 -18.27 9.09 28.41
C GLY A 47 -17.01 9.94 28.22
N GLY A 48 -16.50 10.55 29.30
CA GLY A 48 -15.24 11.30 29.24
C GLY A 48 -14.03 10.43 28.90
N TRP A 49 -13.96 9.22 29.45
CA TRP A 49 -12.87 8.28 29.19
C TRP A 49 -12.91 7.74 27.75
N LEU A 50 -14.12 7.44 27.23
CA LEU A 50 -14.33 7.02 25.84
C LEU A 50 -13.90 8.09 24.83
N MET A 51 -14.17 9.36 25.10
CA MET A 51 -13.75 10.48 24.23
C MET A 51 -12.22 10.65 24.19
N VAL A 52 -11.54 10.53 25.33
CA VAL A 52 -10.07 10.63 25.42
C VAL A 52 -9.39 9.44 24.73
N LEU A 53 -9.89 8.22 24.93
CA LEU A 53 -9.38 7.04 24.22
C LEU A 53 -9.57 7.17 22.70
N GLY A 54 -10.71 7.70 22.24
CA GLY A 54 -10.98 7.94 20.83
C GLY A 54 -9.98 8.94 20.21
N ILE A 55 -9.77 10.09 20.84
CA ILE A 55 -8.82 11.12 20.35
C ILE A 55 -7.38 10.58 20.39
N GLY A 56 -7.02 9.83 21.42
CA GLY A 56 -5.71 9.17 21.51
C GLY A 56 -5.45 8.19 20.36
N LEU A 57 -6.44 7.37 20.01
CA LEU A 57 -6.34 6.40 18.90
C LEU A 57 -6.33 7.09 17.53
N VAL A 58 -7.13 8.13 17.32
CA VAL A 58 -7.14 8.90 16.06
C VAL A 58 -5.86 9.73 15.91
N GLY A 59 -5.39 10.37 16.98
CA GLY A 59 -4.12 11.10 17.00
C GLY A 59 -2.92 10.18 16.75
N TRP A 60 -2.89 9.02 17.41
CA TRP A 60 -1.80 8.04 17.23
C TRP A 60 -1.81 7.41 15.84
N SER A 61 -2.98 7.06 15.31
CA SER A 61 -3.12 6.52 13.95
C SER A 61 -2.76 7.56 12.87
N GLY A 62 -3.18 8.83 13.03
CA GLY A 62 -2.78 9.94 12.17
C GLY A 62 -1.27 10.19 12.17
N TRP A 63 -0.65 10.20 13.36
CA TRP A 63 0.80 10.39 13.51
C TRP A 63 1.61 9.24 12.91
N LYS A 64 1.20 7.98 13.13
CA LYS A 64 1.82 6.79 12.51
C LYS A 64 1.73 6.81 10.98
N PHE A 65 0.61 7.25 10.42
CA PHE A 65 0.41 7.36 8.97
C PHE A 65 1.33 8.43 8.37
N PHE A 66 1.46 9.58 9.03
CA PHE A 66 2.32 10.66 8.55
C PHE A 66 3.81 10.30 8.61
N GLN A 67 4.23 9.53 9.63
CA GLN A 67 5.61 9.05 9.73
C GLN A 67 6.02 8.13 8.57
N LYS A 68 5.10 7.33 8.03
CA LYS A 68 5.39 6.44 6.89
C LYS A 68 5.73 7.18 5.60
N ARG A 69 5.34 8.46 5.44
CA ARG A 69 5.58 9.23 4.22
C ARG A 69 6.86 10.07 4.21
N LYS A 70 7.52 10.30 5.36
CA LYS A 70 8.63 11.27 5.50
C LYS A 70 10.05 10.71 5.36
N LYS A 71 10.27 9.43 5.07
CA LYS A 71 11.62 8.85 4.98
C LYS A 71 11.97 8.36 3.58
N PRO A 72 12.51 9.22 2.68
CA PRO A 72 13.57 8.76 1.82
C PRO A 72 14.83 8.69 2.69
N GLN A 73 15.23 7.47 3.06
CA GLN A 73 16.49 7.24 3.76
C GLN A 73 17.63 7.51 2.77
N LEU A 74 18.13 8.74 2.75
CA LEU A 74 19.38 9.06 2.06
C LEU A 74 20.52 8.57 2.96
N GLY A 75 20.80 7.26 2.88
CA GLY A 75 22.11 6.76 3.30
C GLY A 75 23.20 7.48 2.51
N ASN A 76 24.46 7.39 2.94
CA ASN A 76 25.59 7.94 2.18
C ASN A 76 25.69 7.24 0.79
N ILE A 77 24.92 7.72 -0.18
CA ILE A 77 24.90 7.25 -1.57
C ILE A 77 26.04 7.96 -2.29
N VAL A 78 26.93 7.19 -2.88
CA VAL A 78 27.99 7.73 -3.73
C VAL A 78 27.45 7.79 -5.15
N LEU A 79 27.20 9.01 -5.63
CA LEU A 79 26.69 9.24 -6.99
C LEU A 79 27.81 9.30 -8.03
N GLN A 80 29.06 9.54 -7.63
CA GLN A 80 30.16 9.55 -8.58
C GLN A 80 30.67 8.13 -8.85
N SER A 81 30.66 7.74 -10.12
CA SER A 81 31.20 6.48 -10.57
C SER A 81 32.08 6.70 -11.79
N LEU A 82 33.26 6.11 -11.78
CA LEU A 82 34.12 6.07 -12.94
C LEU A 82 33.61 4.98 -13.88
N LEU A 83 33.16 5.36 -15.07
CA LEU A 83 32.65 4.48 -16.09
C LEU A 83 33.77 4.12 -17.07
N THR A 84 34.02 2.83 -17.26
CA THR A 84 35.06 2.33 -18.16
C THR A 84 34.45 1.73 -19.42
N CYS A 85 34.77 2.27 -20.59
CA CYS A 85 34.29 1.72 -21.86
C CYS A 85 35.00 0.39 -22.16
N PRO A 86 34.27 -0.73 -22.36
CA PRO A 86 34.88 -2.02 -22.69
C PRO A 86 35.43 -2.09 -24.12
N ASN A 87 35.04 -1.17 -25.00
CA ASN A 87 35.45 -1.17 -26.41
C ASN A 87 36.81 -0.47 -26.62
N CYS A 88 37.03 0.68 -25.98
CA CYS A 88 38.23 1.50 -26.17
C CYS A 88 39.05 1.73 -24.90
N GLY A 89 38.62 1.24 -23.74
CA GLY A 89 39.30 1.43 -22.46
C GLY A 89 39.20 2.84 -21.87
N PHE A 90 38.50 3.77 -22.54
CA PHE A 90 38.30 5.13 -22.05
C PHE A 90 37.54 5.14 -20.72
N GLN A 91 38.02 5.95 -19.78
CA GLN A 91 37.46 6.10 -18.45
C GLN A 91 36.97 7.52 -18.25
N ARG A 92 35.75 7.68 -17.74
CA ARG A 92 35.20 8.99 -17.41
C ARG A 92 34.46 8.95 -16.10
N MET A 93 34.66 9.98 -15.29
CA MET A 93 33.91 10.17 -14.06
C MET A 93 32.53 10.72 -14.42
N GLU A 94 31.49 9.94 -14.13
CA GLU A 94 30.11 10.29 -14.40
C GLU A 94 29.34 10.40 -13.08
N THR A 95 28.38 11.34 -13.05
CA THR A 95 27.46 11.47 -11.91
C THR A 95 26.20 10.68 -12.20
N MET A 96 25.94 9.69 -11.36
CA MET A 96 24.82 8.78 -11.51
C MET A 96 23.50 9.47 -11.15
N PRO A 97 22.43 9.32 -11.95
CA PRO A 97 21.11 9.84 -11.60
C PRO A 97 20.58 9.14 -10.34
N SER A 98 20.00 9.92 -9.44
CA SER A 98 19.42 9.41 -8.16
C SER A 98 17.98 8.92 -8.31
N ASP A 99 17.35 9.30 -9.42
CA ASP A 99 15.93 9.27 -9.70
C ASP A 99 15.56 8.32 -10.85
N ALA A 100 16.56 7.76 -11.56
CA ALA A 100 16.35 6.81 -12.64
C ALA A 100 17.57 5.90 -12.85
N CYS A 101 17.34 4.75 -13.52
CA CYS A 101 18.41 3.86 -13.96
C CYS A 101 18.89 4.22 -15.36
N GLN A 102 20.20 4.43 -15.54
CA GLN A 102 20.79 4.64 -16.86
C GLN A 102 21.10 3.32 -17.57
N PHE A 103 20.22 2.90 -18.48
CA PHE A 103 20.39 1.65 -19.22
C PHE A 103 21.31 1.78 -20.44
N PHE A 104 21.35 2.97 -21.05
CA PHE A 104 22.21 3.24 -22.20
C PHE A 104 23.19 4.36 -21.88
N TYR A 105 24.43 4.18 -22.33
CA TYR A 105 25.47 5.21 -22.23
C TYR A 105 26.26 5.22 -23.53
N GLU A 106 26.40 6.39 -24.12
CA GLU A 106 27.26 6.59 -25.28
C GLU A 106 28.66 6.95 -24.80
N CYS A 107 29.66 6.14 -25.16
CA CYS A 107 31.04 6.46 -24.83
C CYS A 107 31.49 7.71 -25.60
N GLU A 108 31.98 8.72 -24.90
CA GLU A 108 32.38 9.97 -25.56
C GLU A 108 33.60 9.86 -26.47
N ASN A 109 34.47 8.87 -26.24
CA ASN A 109 35.67 8.68 -27.05
C ASN A 109 35.36 7.94 -28.35
N CYS A 110 34.70 6.79 -28.29
CA CYS A 110 34.43 5.95 -29.47
C CYS A 110 32.98 5.99 -29.98
N ARG A 111 32.10 6.76 -29.32
CA ARG A 111 30.65 6.89 -29.62
C ARG A 111 29.87 5.58 -29.62
N GLN A 112 30.43 4.54 -29.02
CA GLN A 112 29.75 3.26 -28.90
C GLN A 112 28.64 3.38 -27.86
N LEU A 113 27.42 2.96 -28.24
CA LEU A 113 26.32 2.83 -27.30
C LEU A 113 26.48 1.55 -26.47
N LEU A 114 26.76 1.72 -25.19
CA LEU A 114 26.91 0.65 -24.21
C LEU A 114 25.55 0.26 -23.62
N ARG A 115 25.38 -1.05 -23.39
CA ARG A 115 24.25 -1.67 -22.69
C ARG A 115 24.77 -2.50 -21.52
N PRO A 116 24.01 -2.64 -20.42
CA PRO A 116 24.40 -3.49 -19.31
C PRO A 116 24.63 -4.94 -19.76
N LYS A 117 25.51 -5.61 -19.04
CA LYS A 117 25.76 -7.04 -19.17
C LYS A 117 24.53 -7.83 -18.71
N PRO A 118 24.32 -9.04 -19.23
CA PRO A 118 23.24 -9.90 -18.74
C PRO A 118 23.39 -10.15 -17.24
N GLY A 119 22.32 -9.90 -16.49
CA GLY A 119 22.28 -10.02 -15.03
C GLY A 119 22.55 -8.71 -14.27
N ASP A 120 23.04 -7.65 -14.94
CA ASP A 120 23.18 -6.32 -14.34
C ASP A 120 22.01 -5.41 -14.72
N CYS A 121 21.69 -4.46 -13.84
CA CYS A 121 20.51 -3.63 -14.00
C CYS A 121 20.72 -2.30 -14.75
N CYS A 122 21.97 -1.81 -14.84
CA CYS A 122 22.29 -0.56 -15.53
C CYS A 122 23.77 -0.50 -15.95
N VAL A 123 24.16 0.47 -16.78
CA VAL A 123 25.55 0.59 -17.28
C VAL A 123 26.58 0.74 -16.17
N PHE A 124 26.22 1.41 -15.07
CA PHE A 124 27.09 1.58 -13.91
C PHE A 124 27.32 0.27 -13.15
N CYS A 125 26.34 -0.63 -13.12
CA CYS A 125 26.53 -1.94 -12.49
C CYS A 125 27.52 -2.81 -13.27
N SER A 126 27.53 -2.67 -14.61
CA SER A 126 28.35 -3.47 -15.51
C SER A 126 29.75 -2.93 -15.76
N TYR A 127 29.90 -1.61 -15.79
CA TYR A 127 31.12 -0.92 -16.23
C TYR A 127 31.57 0.21 -15.28
N GLY A 128 30.82 0.50 -14.22
CA GLY A 128 31.15 1.51 -13.24
C GLY A 128 32.01 0.97 -12.10
N SER A 129 32.83 1.85 -11.52
CA SER A 129 33.57 1.56 -10.28
C SER A 129 32.66 1.39 -9.07
N VAL A 130 31.50 2.06 -9.09
CA VAL A 130 30.55 2.09 -7.98
C VAL A 130 29.17 1.64 -8.49
N LYS A 131 28.50 0.76 -7.72
CA LYS A 131 27.17 0.22 -8.05
C LYS A 131 26.09 1.30 -7.96
N CYS A 132 24.94 1.06 -8.61
CA CYS A 132 23.88 2.05 -8.70
C CYS A 132 23.15 2.34 -7.37
N PRO A 133 22.51 3.51 -7.21
CA PRO A 133 21.88 3.92 -5.97
C PRO A 133 20.91 2.89 -5.37
N PRO A 134 20.04 2.20 -6.15
CA PRO A 134 19.20 1.14 -5.61
C PRO A 134 19.99 0.00 -4.94
N ILE A 135 21.08 -0.47 -5.57
CA ILE A 135 21.93 -1.54 -5.00
C ILE A 135 22.65 -1.05 -3.75
N GLN A 136 23.17 0.18 -3.75
CA GLN A 136 23.82 0.78 -2.57
C GLN A 136 22.86 0.86 -1.38
N LEU A 137 21.57 1.07 -1.64
CA LEU A 137 20.52 1.14 -0.63
C LEU A 137 19.93 -0.23 -0.27
N GLY A 138 20.43 -1.33 -0.84
CA GLY A 138 19.91 -2.68 -0.62
C GLY A 138 18.49 -2.89 -1.16
N LYS A 139 18.11 -2.15 -2.22
CA LYS A 139 16.83 -2.29 -2.91
C LYS A 139 17.03 -3.02 -4.24
N ASP A 140 15.96 -3.65 -4.73
CA ASP A 140 15.95 -4.20 -6.07
C ASP A 140 16.15 -3.09 -7.12
N CYS A 141 16.87 -3.40 -8.19
CA CYS A 141 17.10 -2.45 -9.26
C CYS A 141 15.89 -2.29 -10.18
N CYS A 142 15.55 -1.04 -10.50
CA CYS A 142 14.71 -0.64 -11.64
C CYS A 142 13.40 -1.47 -11.77
N VAL A 143 12.53 -1.37 -10.75
CA VAL A 143 11.16 -1.92 -10.76
C VAL A 143 10.18 -0.94 -11.36
#